data_AF-A0A0R1JC46-F1
#
_entry.id   AF-A0A0R1JC46-F1
#
_cell.length_a   1.000
_cell.length_b   1.000
_cell.length_c   1.000
_cell.angle_alpha   90.00
_cell.angle_beta   90.00
_cell.angle_gamma   90.00
#
_symmetry.space_group_name_H-M   'P 1'
#
loop_
_entity.id
_entity.type
_entity.pdbx_description
1 polymer ?
#
loop_
_entity_poly.entity_id
_entity_poly.type
_entity_poly.pdbx_seq_one_letter_code
_entity_poly.pdbx_strand_id
1 'polypeptide(L)'
;MITIGRYLKTKRFFSELTLLQVTHIAKDKYGYSTSTSVLSAIETDKNKIIDGELLFVLSDIYDFDLNEFKEVILANISNIRERRKLNK
;
A
#
# COMPACT_ATOMS: atom_id res chain seq x y z
N MET A 1 -14.53 0.04 5.93
CA MET A 1 -13.81 0.51 4.72
C MET A 1 -12.33 0.38 4.99
N ILE A 2 -11.63 -0.40 4.17
CA ILE A 2 -10.19 -0.65 4.33
C ILE A 2 -9.46 0.46 3.57
N THR A 3 -8.60 1.21 4.26
CA THR A 3 -7.74 2.22 3.61
C THR A 3 -6.60 1.52 2.87
N ILE A 4 -6.01 2.23 1.91
CA ILE A 4 -4.86 1.72 1.13
C ILE A 4 -3.71 1.34 2.08
N GLY A 5 -3.36 2.21 3.04
CA GLY A 5 -2.31 1.93 4.00
C GLY A 5 -2.61 0.69 4.86
N ARG A 6 -3.85 0.57 5.34
CA ARG A 6 -4.28 -0.60 6.12
C ARG A 6 -4.25 -1.88 5.31
N TYR A 7 -4.67 -1.84 4.05
CA TYR A 7 -4.59 -2.99 3.14
C TYR A 7 -3.13 -3.47 2.99
N LEU A 8 -2.21 -2.56 2.66
CA LEU A 8 -0.80 -2.89 2.46
C LEU A 8 -0.16 -3.43 3.75
N LYS A 9 -0.47 -2.82 4.90
CA LYS A 9 -0.02 -3.30 6.21
C LYS A 9 -0.50 -4.72 6.49
N THR A 10 -1.75 -5.02 6.16
CA THR A 10 -2.33 -6.36 6.34
C THR A 10 -1.67 -7.38 5.41
N LYS A 11 -1.42 -7.04 4.14
CA LYS A 11 -0.70 -7.93 3.22
C LYS A 11 0.72 -8.22 3.73
N ARG A 12 1.48 -7.19 4.13
CA ARG A 12 2.81 -7.39 4.74
C ARG A 12 2.77 -8.28 5.99
N PHE A 13 1.76 -8.12 6.84
CA PHE A 13 1.60 -8.93 8.04
C PHE A 13 1.39 -10.42 7.70
N PHE A 14 0.57 -10.71 6.67
CA PHE A 14 0.37 -12.10 6.20
C PHE A 14 1.60 -12.70 5.51
N SER A 15 2.45 -11.87 4.92
CA SER A 15 3.77 -12.29 4.42
C SER A 15 4.81 -12.48 5.53
N GLU A 16 4.44 -12.23 6.80
CA GLU A 16 5.33 -12.34 7.98
C GLU A 16 6.60 -11.47 7.89
N LEU A 17 6.54 -10.36 7.15
CA LEU A 17 7.68 -9.48 6.92
C LEU A 17 7.68 -8.26 7.84
N THR A 18 8.84 -7.96 8.42
CA THR A 18 9.12 -6.64 9.01
C THR A 18 9.40 -5.61 7.93
N LEU A 19 9.14 -4.33 8.20
CA LEU A 19 9.47 -3.26 7.24
C LEU A 19 10.95 -3.26 6.84
N LEU A 20 11.85 -3.62 7.76
CA LEU A 20 13.28 -3.70 7.48
C LEU A 20 13.58 -4.78 6.44
N GLN A 21 13.01 -5.98 6.59
CA GLN A 21 13.14 -7.06 5.61
C GLN A 21 12.60 -6.62 4.24
N VAL A 22 11.48 -5.90 4.19
CA VAL A 22 10.94 -5.37 2.94
C VAL A 22 11.93 -4.42 2.27
N THR A 23 12.57 -3.52 3.02
CA THR A 23 13.59 -2.62 2.44
C THR A 23 14.80 -3.37 1.90
N HIS A 24 15.23 -4.45 2.57
CA HIS A 24 16.32 -5.29 2.08
C HIS A 24 15.92 -6.04 0.82
N ILE A 25 14.75 -6.69 0.80
CA ILE A 25 14.28 -7.42 -0.38
C ILE A 25 14.09 -6.48 -1.57
N ALA A 26 13.51 -5.29 -1.38
CA ALA A 26 13.35 -4.29 -2.43
C ALA A 26 14.70 -3.89 -3.05
N LYS A 27 15.73 -3.70 -2.21
CA LYS A 27 17.08 -3.37 -2.68
C LYS A 27 17.75 -4.56 -3.37
N ASP A 28 17.71 -5.74 -2.76
CA ASP A 28 18.50 -6.89 -3.19
C ASP A 28 17.89 -7.58 -4.42
N LYS A 29 16.56 -7.65 -4.52
CA LYS A 29 15.84 -8.28 -5.65
C LYS A 29 15.62 -7.31 -6.82
N TYR A 30 15.40 -6.02 -6.53
CA TYR A 30 14.94 -5.05 -7.55
C TYR A 30 15.86 -3.84 -7.73
N GLY A 31 16.90 -3.67 -6.92
CA GLY A 31 17.70 -2.44 -6.91
C GLY A 31 16.91 -1.21 -6.44
N TYR A 32 15.73 -1.39 -5.87
CA TYR A 32 14.85 -0.28 -5.47
C TYR A 32 15.21 0.20 -4.06
N SER A 33 15.66 1.44 -3.94
CA SER A 33 16.05 2.04 -2.67
C SER A 33 14.85 2.70 -1.97
N THR A 34 14.52 2.24 -0.77
CA THR A 34 13.48 2.83 0.08
C THR A 34 13.85 2.75 1.56
N SER A 35 13.02 3.30 2.44
CA SER A 35 13.23 3.28 3.89
C SER A 35 12.01 2.76 4.65
N THR A 36 12.25 2.25 5.86
CA THR A 36 11.18 1.84 6.78
C THR A 36 10.25 3.00 7.13
N SER A 37 10.76 4.23 7.16
CA SER A 37 9.94 5.43 7.39
C SER A 37 8.98 5.73 6.24
N VAL A 38 9.41 5.57 4.98
CA VAL A 38 8.55 5.72 3.79
C VAL A 38 7.45 4.66 3.80
N LEU A 39 7.82 3.39 3.99
CA LEU A 39 6.86 2.29 4.03
C LEU A 39 5.86 2.44 5.19
N SER A 40 6.33 2.83 6.38
CA SER A 40 5.47 3.11 7.54
C SER A 40 4.50 4.27 7.29
N ALA A 41 4.96 5.34 6.64
CA ALA A 41 4.11 6.47 6.30
C ALA A 41 3.00 6.08 5.32
N ILE A 42 3.28 5.19 4.37
CA ILE A 42 2.29 4.62 3.45
C ILE A 42 1.29 3.74 4.24
N GLU A 43 1.78 2.80 5.03
CA GLU A 43 0.94 1.84 5.79
C GLU A 43 0.08 2.48 6.88
N THR A 44 0.40 3.71 7.27
CA THR A 44 -0.38 4.51 8.24
C THR A 44 -1.20 5.62 7.58
N ASP A 45 -1.32 5.61 6.25
CA ASP A 45 -2.04 6.61 5.44
C ASP A 45 -1.55 8.06 5.66
N LYS A 46 -0.34 8.24 6.24
CA LYS A 46 0.31 9.56 6.40
C LYS A 46 0.80 10.09 5.06
N ASN A 47 1.25 9.19 4.18
CA ASN A 47 1.55 9.51 2.79
C ASN A 47 0.44 8.96 1.89
N LYS A 48 -0.20 9.85 1.12
CA LYS A 48 -1.28 9.50 0.19
C LYS A 48 -0.79 9.15 -1.21
N ILE A 49 0.49 9.41 -1.47
CA ILE A 49 1.11 9.16 -2.77
C ILE A 49 2.03 7.96 -2.60
N ILE A 50 1.83 6.96 -3.44
CA ILE A 50 2.70 5.79 -3.56
C ILE A 50 3.30 5.86 -4.95
N ASP A 51 4.62 5.76 -5.02
CA ASP A 51 5.32 5.65 -6.28
C ASP A 51 4.88 4.38 -7.04
N GLY A 52 4.77 4.47 -8.36
CA GLY A 52 4.29 3.37 -9.18
C GLY A 52 5.22 2.16 -9.15
N GLU A 53 6.54 2.39 -9.24
CA GLU A 53 7.55 1.32 -9.19
C GLU A 53 7.52 0.65 -7.80
N LEU A 54 7.46 1.46 -6.74
CA LEU A 54 7.28 0.95 -5.38
C LEU A 54 6.03 0.08 -5.27
N LEU A 55 4.91 0.47 -5.87
CA LEU A 55 3.68 -0.33 -5.82
C LEU A 55 3.87 -1.72 -6.44
N PHE A 56 4.52 -1.81 -7.61
CA PHE A 56 4.81 -3.10 -8.24
C PHE A 56 5.78 -3.94 -7.39
N VAL A 57 6.83 -3.33 -6.85
CA VAL A 57 7.76 -4.00 -5.92
C VAL A 57 7.02 -4.55 -4.70
N LEU A 58 6.15 -3.76 -4.08
CA LEU A 58 5.36 -4.20 -2.93
C LEU A 58 4.36 -5.31 -3.31
N SER A 59 3.76 -5.28 -4.50
CA SER A 59 2.85 -6.33 -4.95
C SER A 59 3.50 -7.71 -5.02
N ASP A 60 4.75 -7.78 -5.47
CA ASP A 60 5.52 -9.02 -5.47
C ASP A 60 6.00 -9.40 -4.06
N ILE A 61 6.54 -8.46 -3.27
CA ILE A 61 7.06 -8.78 -1.93
C ILE A 61 5.95 -9.21 -0.97
N TYR A 62 4.77 -8.59 -1.07
CA TYR A 62 3.63 -8.85 -0.19
C TYR A 62 2.66 -9.88 -0.76
N ASP A 63 2.93 -10.40 -1.96
CA ASP A 63 2.10 -11.37 -2.68
C ASP A 63 0.61 -10.95 -2.76
N PHE A 64 0.33 -9.81 -3.40
CA PHE A 64 -1.05 -9.36 -3.63
C PHE A 64 -1.35 -9.03 -5.09
N ASP A 65 -2.59 -9.27 -5.49
CA ASP A 65 -3.10 -8.95 -6.82
C ASP A 65 -3.38 -7.43 -6.94
N LEU A 66 -2.82 -6.80 -7.97
CA LEU A 66 -3.05 -5.38 -8.27
C LEU A 66 -4.51 -5.08 -8.66
N ASN A 67 -5.26 -6.05 -9.18
CA ASN A 67 -6.70 -5.94 -9.41
C ASN A 67 -7.48 -5.91 -8.10
N GLU A 68 -7.13 -6.74 -7.12
CA GLU A 68 -7.71 -6.68 -5.76
C GLU A 68 -7.43 -5.29 -5.16
N PHE A 69 -6.19 -4.83 -5.26
CA PHE A 69 -5.80 -3.51 -4.77
C PHE A 69 -6.55 -2.36 -5.46
N LYS A 70 -6.73 -2.45 -6.79
CA LYS A 70 -7.54 -1.51 -7.59
C LYS A 70 -8.97 -1.43 -7.08
N GLU A 71 -9.61 -2.57 -6.78
CA GLU A 71 -10.97 -2.60 -6.25
C GLU A 71 -11.08 -1.85 -4.92
N VAL A 72 -10.12 -2.05 -4.01
CA VAL A 72 -10.06 -1.32 -2.74
C VAL A 72 -9.95 0.20 -2.97
N ILE A 73 -9.10 0.62 -3.92
CA ILE A 73 -8.94 2.04 -4.27
C ILE A 73 -10.25 2.62 -4.82
N LEU A 74 -10.88 1.95 -5.79
CA LEU A 74 -12.11 2.42 -6.43
C LEU A 74 -13.29 2.46 -5.46
N ALA A 75 -13.38 1.49 -4.54
CA ALA A 75 -14.36 1.49 -3.47
C ALA A 75 -14.16 2.69 -2.53
N ASN A 76 -12.92 3.02 -2.18
CA ASN A 76 -12.60 4.18 -1.35
C ASN A 76 -12.98 5.50 -2.03
N ILE A 77 -12.69 5.65 -3.33
CA ILE A 77 -13.04 6.85 -4.11
C ILE A 77 -14.57 7.02 -4.20
N SER A 78 -15.28 5.94 -4.52
CA SER A 78 -16.74 5.97 -4.69
C SER A 78 -17.45 6.38 -3.40
N ASN A 79 -17.01 5.85 -2.26
CA ASN A 79 -17.56 6.21 -0.95
C ASN A 79 -17.29 7.68 -0.57
N ILE A 80 -16.12 8.24 -0.93
CA ILE A 80 -15.84 9.66 -0.72
C ILE A 80 -16.83 10.53 -1.51
N ARG A 81 -17.17 10.13 -2.73
CA ARG A 81 -18.15 10.84 -3.57
C ARG A 81 -19.55 10.82 -2.94
N GLU A 82 -19.98 9.69 -2.38
CA GLU A 82 -21.31 9.58 -1.74
C GLU A 82 -21.42 10.44 -0.48
N ARG A 83 -20.41 10.42 0.39
CA ARG A 83 -20.40 11.28 1.60
C ARG A 83 -20.47 12.76 1.28
N ARG A 84 -19.84 13.19 0.19
CA ARG A 84 -19.93 14.59 -0.29
C ARG A 84 -21.32 14.97 -0.79
N LYS A 85 -22.14 14.01 -1.24
CA LYS A 85 -23.53 14.25 -1.64
C LYS A 85 -24.46 14.34 -0.43
N LEU A 86 -24.21 13.55 0.62
CA LEU A 86 -25.01 13.55 1.85
C LEU A 86 -24.81 14.80 2.72
N ASN A 87 -23.67 15.47 2.57
CA ASN A 87 -23.32 16.70 3.32
C ASN A 87 -23.59 17.98 2.52
N LYS A 88 -24.33 17.91 1.41
CA LYS A 88 -24.80 19.04 0.61
C LYS A 88 -26.32 19.12 0.69
#